data_AF-A0A257PJ74-F1
#
_entry.id   AF-A0A257PJ74-F1
#
_cell.length_a   1.000
_cell.length_b   1.000
_cell.length_c   1.000
_cell.angle_alpha   90.00
_cell.angle_beta   90.00
_cell.angle_gamma   90.00
#
_symmetry.space_group_name_H-M   'P 1'
#
loop_
_entity.id
_entity.type
_entity.pdbx_description
1 polymer ?
#
loop_
_entity_poly.entity_id
_entity_poly.type
_entity_poly.pdbx_seq_one_letter_code
_entity_poly.pdbx_strand_id
1 'polypeptide(L)'
;MSKTTPFQIRLSPVELSILDQQARGLGITKTAYARMLLIATKPEKPENEADVRLTTENTEIVERMGLLEARLAEQEEAFLTLIEHLREQVRQPSFSEFRARFLAELPVDETIPGSSEAEQLLHVARAYWKTYGQWPQATPVRQFGRLPKGMLPESWPTNPV
;
A
#
# COMPACT_ATOMS: atom_id res chain seq x y z
N MET A 1 13.41 22.73 62.75
CA MET A 1 14.54 23.67 62.74
C MET A 1 15.53 23.23 61.67
N SER A 2 15.62 23.93 60.52
CA SER A 2 16.64 23.62 59.50
C SER A 2 18.00 24.09 60.00
N LYS A 3 19.04 23.27 59.85
CA LYS A 3 20.42 23.63 60.20
C LYS A 3 21.11 24.17 58.94
N THR A 4 21.51 25.43 58.95
CA THR A 4 22.33 26.04 57.89
C THR A 4 23.80 26.03 58.32
N THR A 5 24.67 25.43 57.51
CA THR A 5 26.11 25.35 57.77
C THR A 5 26.87 26.27 56.81
N PRO A 6 27.55 27.33 57.30
CA PRO A 6 28.42 28.13 56.46
C PRO A 6 29.72 27.38 56.17
N PHE A 7 30.16 27.38 54.92
CA PHE A 7 31.47 26.90 54.51
C PHE A 7 32.08 27.88 53.51
N GLN A 8 33.41 27.96 53.47
CA GLN A 8 34.15 28.85 52.58
C GLN A 8 34.93 28.03 51.57
N ILE A 9 34.80 28.39 50.29
CA ILE A 9 35.59 27.82 49.20
C ILE A 9 36.50 28.93 48.68
N ARG A 10 37.79 28.61 48.51
CA ARG A 10 38.74 29.48 47.82
C ARG A 10 38.71 29.13 46.34
N LEU A 11 38.31 30.08 45.52
CA LEU A 11 38.33 29.98 44.06
C LEU A 11 39.42 30.89 43.50
N SER A 12 39.92 30.58 42.30
CA SER A 12 40.81 31.50 41.60
C SER A 12 40.05 32.80 41.22
N PRO A 13 40.75 33.94 41.07
CA PRO A 13 40.11 35.20 40.72
C PRO A 13 39.37 35.16 39.37
N VAL A 14 39.83 34.31 38.45
CA VAL A 14 39.17 34.09 37.15
C VAL A 14 37.84 33.37 37.33
N GLU A 15 37.81 32.24 38.03
CA GLU A 15 36.58 31.48 38.30
C GLU A 15 35.56 32.30 39.08
N LEU A 16 36.04 33.14 40.01
CA LEU A 16 35.19 34.02 40.79
C LEU A 16 34.47 35.05 39.91
N SER A 17 35.18 35.60 38.91
CA SER A 17 34.62 36.57 37.96
C SER A 17 33.57 35.95 37.04
N ILE A 18 33.80 34.71 36.59
CA ILE A 18 32.87 33.95 35.74
C ILE A 18 31.58 33.66 36.50
N LEU A 19 31.70 33.20 37.75
CA LEU A 19 30.55 32.89 38.59
C LEU A 19 29.70 34.14 38.87
N ASP A 20 30.34 35.30 39.09
CA ASP A 20 29.64 36.57 39.27
C ASP A 20 28.95 37.04 38.00
N GLN A 21 29.58 36.87 36.82
CA GLN A 21 28.98 37.22 35.54
C GLN A 21 27.73 36.37 35.26
N GLN A 22 27.81 35.05 35.50
CA GLN A 22 26.71 34.12 35.29
C GLN A 22 25.55 34.36 36.28
N ALA A 23 25.87 34.60 37.56
CA ALA A 23 24.86 34.93 38.57
C ALA A 23 24.12 36.22 38.22
N ARG A 24 24.83 37.24 37.73
CA ARG A 24 24.22 38.50 37.25
C ARG A 24 23.35 38.28 36.01
N GLY A 25 23.81 37.48 35.05
CA GLY A 25 23.03 37.14 33.85
C GLY A 25 21.70 36.45 34.16
N LEU A 26 21.65 35.68 35.24
CA LEU A 26 20.45 34.99 35.72
C LEU A 26 19.64 35.78 36.75
N GLY A 27 20.08 36.98 37.15
CA GLY A 27 19.38 37.83 38.13
C GLY A 27 19.35 37.27 39.56
N ILE A 28 20.27 36.36 39.91
CA ILE A 28 20.31 35.68 41.20
C ILE A 28 21.57 36.03 42.00
N THR A 29 21.54 35.76 43.31
CA THR A 29 22.71 35.95 44.15
C THR A 29 23.77 34.89 43.86
N LYS A 30 25.04 35.29 43.96
CA LYS A 30 26.21 34.40 43.81
C LYS A 30 26.09 33.12 44.65
N THR A 31 25.60 33.24 45.88
CA THR A 31 25.42 32.12 46.81
C THR A 31 24.29 31.19 46.40
N ALA A 32 23.20 31.71 45.81
CA ALA A 32 22.13 30.89 45.26
C ALA A 32 22.60 30.11 44.03
N TYR A 33 23.35 30.76 43.14
CA TYR A 33 23.93 30.12 41.96
C TYR A 33 24.92 29.00 42.36
N ALA A 34 25.82 29.26 43.32
CA ALA A 34 26.74 28.24 43.82
C ALA A 34 26.02 27.04 44.46
N ARG A 35 24.90 27.27 45.16
CA ARG A 35 24.07 26.18 45.69
C ARG A 35 23.42 25.36 44.58
N MET A 36 22.95 26.00 43.51
CA MET A 36 22.38 25.29 42.35
C MET A 36 23.42 24.39 41.69
N LEU A 37 24.64 24.88 41.50
CA LEU A 37 25.73 24.07 40.94
C LEU A 37 26.05 22.85 41.81
N LEU A 38 26.14 23.02 43.13
CA LEU A 38 26.39 21.92 44.06
C LEU A 38 25.26 20.88 44.09
N ILE A 39 24.02 21.29 43.81
CA ILE A 39 22.87 20.38 43.72
C ILE A 39 22.86 19.67 42.37
N ALA A 40 23.19 20.38 41.28
CA ALA A 40 23.24 19.85 39.92
C ALA A 40 24.40 18.86 39.71
N THR A 41 25.51 19.01 40.43
CA THR A 41 26.66 18.09 40.35
C THR A 41 26.55 16.88 41.28
N LYS A 42 25.35 16.55 41.79
CA LYS A 42 25.15 15.19 42.30
C LYS A 42 25.38 14.24 41.13
N PRO A 43 26.19 13.17 41.29
CA PRO A 43 26.27 12.18 40.23
C PRO A 43 24.85 11.67 39.98
N GLU A 44 24.40 11.77 38.73
CA GLU A 44 23.26 11.01 38.25
C GLU A 44 23.44 9.59 38.76
N LYS A 45 22.48 9.12 39.57
CA LYS A 45 22.31 7.68 39.77
C LYS A 45 22.26 7.05 38.37
N PRO A 46 22.90 5.90 38.14
CA PRO A 46 22.74 5.23 36.86
C PRO A 46 21.24 5.03 36.66
N GLU A 47 20.70 5.61 35.59
CA GLU A 47 19.34 5.35 35.15
C GLU A 47 19.17 3.84 35.03
N ASN A 48 18.07 3.33 35.58
CA ASN A 48 17.83 1.90 35.74
C ASN A 48 18.11 1.16 34.41
N GLU A 49 19.03 0.20 34.41
CA GLU A 49 19.22 -0.73 33.28
C GLU A 49 17.90 -1.44 32.90
N ALA A 50 16.94 -1.50 33.83
CA ALA A 50 15.59 -2.00 33.58
C ALA A 50 14.76 -1.09 32.64
N ASP A 51 14.85 0.24 32.77
CA ASP A 51 14.11 1.19 31.91
C ASP A 51 14.72 1.23 30.49
N VAL A 52 16.05 1.13 30.39
CA VAL A 52 16.74 1.02 29.09
C VAL A 52 16.39 -0.30 28.38
N ARG A 53 16.30 -1.42 29.12
CA ARG A 53 15.88 -2.71 28.55
C ARG A 53 14.41 -2.72 28.11
N LEU A 54 13.52 -2.15 28.93
CA LEU A 54 12.09 -2.02 28.60
C LEU A 54 11.87 -1.13 27.38
N THR A 55 12.65 -0.06 27.22
CA THR A 55 12.56 0.79 26.02
C THR A 55 13.09 0.08 24.77
N THR A 56 14.19 -0.66 24.86
CA THR A 56 14.70 -1.46 23.72
C THR A 56 13.76 -2.60 23.32
N GLU A 57 13.17 -3.32 24.27
CA GLU A 57 12.21 -4.39 23.98
C GLU A 57 10.93 -3.83 23.34
N ASN A 58 10.45 -2.68 23.80
CA ASN A 58 9.29 -2.01 23.19
C ASN A 58 9.59 -1.52 21.78
N THR A 59 10.80 -1.00 21.50
CA THR A 59 11.18 -0.60 20.14
C THR A 59 11.26 -1.80 19.19
N GLU A 60 11.80 -2.94 19.65
CA GLU A 60 11.85 -4.16 18.83
C GLU A 60 10.45 -4.72 18.52
N ILE A 61 9.51 -4.63 19.48
CA ILE A 61 8.11 -5.06 19.27
C ILE A 61 7.42 -4.15 18.26
N VAL A 62 7.61 -2.84 18.35
CA VAL A 62 7.02 -1.87 17.39
C VAL A 62 7.58 -2.08 15.99
N GLU A 63 8.89 -2.32 15.86
CA GLU A 63 9.51 -2.64 14.56
C GLU A 63 8.98 -3.95 13.98
N ARG A 64 8.84 -4.99 14.80
CA ARG A 64 8.25 -6.27 14.37
C ARG A 64 6.79 -6.14 13.97
N MET A 65 5.99 -5.34 14.68
CA MET A 65 4.60 -5.07 14.32
C MET A 65 4.50 -4.29 13.01
N GLY A 66 5.31 -3.25 12.81
CA GLY A 66 5.36 -2.51 11.54
C GLY A 66 5.78 -3.39 10.36
N LEU A 67 6.70 -4.33 10.58
CA LEU A 67 7.11 -5.29 9.55
C LEU A 67 5.99 -6.31 9.25
N LEU A 68 5.25 -6.77 10.25
CA LEU A 68 4.08 -7.65 10.05
C LEU A 68 2.94 -6.93 9.33
N GLU A 69 2.67 -5.66 9.66
CA GLU A 69 1.66 -4.84 8.98
C GLU A 69 2.04 -4.61 7.51
N ALA A 70 3.31 -4.31 7.23
CA ALA A 70 3.80 -4.18 5.85
C ALA A 70 3.64 -5.49 5.07
N ARG A 71 3.98 -6.63 5.68
CA ARG A 71 3.81 -7.96 5.07
C ARG A 71 2.33 -8.31 4.85
N LEU A 72 1.44 -7.91 5.75
CA LEU A 72 -0.01 -8.07 5.58
C LEU A 72 -0.53 -7.23 4.42
N ALA A 73 -0.10 -5.97 4.31
CA ALA A 73 -0.47 -5.11 3.18
C ALA A 73 0.03 -5.68 1.83
N GLU A 74 1.27 -6.18 1.77
CA GLU A 74 1.80 -6.88 0.59
C GLU A 74 0.96 -8.12 0.23
N GLN A 75 0.52 -8.89 1.23
CA GLN A 75 -0.32 -10.07 1.01
C GLN A 75 -1.74 -9.70 0.55
N GLU A 76 -2.33 -8.63 1.08
CA GLU A 76 -3.62 -8.13 0.63
C GLU A 76 -3.58 -7.69 -0.84
N GLU A 77 -2.54 -6.97 -1.24
CA GLU A 77 -2.32 -6.58 -2.64
C GLU A 77 -2.12 -7.80 -3.55
N ALA A 78 -1.31 -8.78 -3.12
CA ALA A 78 -1.13 -10.05 -3.83
C ALA A 78 -2.45 -10.84 -3.96
N PHE A 79 -3.32 -10.77 -2.96
CA PHE A 79 -4.63 -11.43 -3.01
C PHE A 79 -5.61 -10.70 -3.93
N LEU A 80 -5.61 -9.37 -3.93
CA LEU A 80 -6.42 -8.56 -4.84
C LEU A 80 -6.04 -8.79 -6.31
N THR A 81 -4.74 -8.82 -6.61
CA THR A 81 -4.23 -9.13 -7.96
C THR A 81 -4.60 -10.54 -8.39
N LEU A 82 -4.57 -11.52 -7.48
CA LEU A 82 -5.01 -12.89 -7.76
C LEU A 82 -6.53 -12.97 -7.99
N ILE A 83 -7.34 -12.23 -7.24
CA ILE A 83 -8.79 -12.11 -7.48
C ILE A 83 -9.05 -11.49 -8.84
N GLU A 84 -8.32 -10.45 -9.22
CA GLU A 84 -8.45 -9.81 -10.53
C GLU A 84 -8.10 -10.79 -11.66
N HIS A 85 -7.00 -11.54 -11.51
CA HIS A 85 -6.62 -12.58 -12.46
C HIS A 85 -7.66 -13.72 -12.56
N LEU A 86 -8.20 -14.16 -11.42
CA LEU A 86 -9.27 -15.14 -11.39
C LEU A 86 -10.56 -14.60 -12.01
N ARG A 87 -10.88 -13.32 -11.78
CA ARG A 87 -12.01 -12.67 -12.45
C ARG A 87 -11.79 -12.62 -13.94
N GLU A 88 -10.59 -12.33 -14.43
CA GLU A 88 -10.30 -12.36 -15.87
C GLU A 88 -10.38 -13.77 -16.47
N GLN A 89 -9.93 -14.80 -15.73
CA GLN A 89 -10.01 -16.20 -16.16
C GLN A 89 -11.43 -16.77 -16.12
N VAL A 90 -12.25 -16.37 -15.15
CA VAL A 90 -13.64 -16.83 -14.97
C VAL A 90 -14.63 -15.95 -15.72
N ARG A 91 -14.24 -14.73 -16.10
CA ARG A 91 -15.09 -13.82 -16.86
C ARG A 91 -15.33 -14.39 -18.25
N GLN A 92 -16.60 -14.60 -18.54
CA GLN A 92 -17.04 -14.84 -19.89
C GLN A 92 -16.78 -13.59 -20.75
N PRO A 93 -15.93 -13.65 -21.79
CA PRO A 93 -15.66 -12.51 -22.65
C PRO A 93 -16.91 -12.13 -23.43
N SER A 94 -17.01 -10.87 -23.85
CA SER A 94 -18.09 -10.47 -24.75
C SER A 94 -17.91 -11.16 -26.13
N PHE A 95 -19.00 -11.30 -26.88
CA PHE A 95 -18.92 -11.96 -28.19
C PHE A 95 -17.97 -11.22 -29.16
N SER A 96 -17.93 -9.90 -29.10
CA SER A 96 -17.01 -9.08 -29.90
C SER A 96 -15.54 -9.35 -29.56
N GLU A 97 -15.21 -9.49 -28.28
CA GLU A 97 -13.86 -9.84 -27.82
C GLU A 97 -13.49 -11.26 -28.23
N PHE A 98 -14.41 -12.21 -28.05
CA PHE A 98 -14.18 -13.59 -28.48
C PHE A 98 -13.96 -13.68 -29.98
N ARG A 99 -14.78 -13.00 -30.79
CA ARG A 99 -14.62 -12.94 -32.24
C ARG A 99 -13.25 -12.40 -32.64
N ALA A 100 -12.77 -11.34 -31.99
CA ALA A 100 -11.46 -10.77 -32.27
C ALA A 100 -10.32 -11.75 -31.95
N ARG A 101 -10.40 -12.46 -30.81
CA ARG A 101 -9.41 -13.48 -30.42
C ARG A 101 -9.46 -14.69 -31.35
N PHE A 102 -10.65 -15.20 -31.64
CA PHE A 102 -10.85 -16.32 -32.55
C PHE A 102 -10.24 -16.05 -33.93
N LEU A 103 -10.44 -14.84 -34.47
CA LEU A 103 -9.84 -14.41 -35.73
C LEU A 103 -8.31 -14.23 -35.66
N ALA A 104 -7.76 -13.89 -34.50
CA ALA A 104 -6.32 -13.75 -34.31
C ALA A 104 -5.62 -15.11 -34.11
N GLU A 105 -6.33 -16.11 -33.57
CA GLU A 105 -5.83 -17.47 -33.34
C GLU A 105 -5.95 -18.37 -34.58
N LEU A 106 -6.72 -17.96 -35.59
CA LEU A 106 -6.84 -18.69 -36.86
C LEU A 106 -5.49 -18.74 -37.59
N PRO A 107 -5.04 -19.93 -38.03
CA PRO A 107 -3.88 -20.05 -38.91
C PRO A 107 -4.08 -19.22 -40.18
N VAL A 108 -3.01 -18.60 -40.68
CA VAL A 108 -3.04 -17.69 -41.86
C VAL A 108 -3.64 -18.36 -43.11
N ASP A 109 -3.59 -19.69 -43.19
CA ASP A 109 -4.05 -20.48 -44.33
C ASP A 109 -5.48 -21.06 -44.17
N GLU A 110 -6.13 -20.89 -43.01
CA GLU A 110 -7.48 -21.38 -42.78
C GLU A 110 -8.53 -20.28 -42.97
N THR A 111 -9.30 -20.36 -44.05
CA THR A 111 -10.52 -19.57 -44.21
C THR A 111 -11.66 -20.20 -43.41
N ILE A 112 -12.33 -19.41 -42.56
CA ILE A 112 -13.52 -19.85 -41.82
C ILE A 112 -14.55 -20.43 -42.81
N PRO A 113 -15.11 -21.63 -42.55
CA PRO A 113 -16.09 -22.23 -43.43
C PRO A 113 -17.35 -21.35 -43.52
N GLY A 114 -17.67 -20.92 -44.74
CA GLY A 114 -18.77 -20.02 -45.04
C GLY A 114 -18.41 -19.08 -46.18
N SER A 115 -19.28 -18.98 -47.18
CA SER A 115 -19.07 -18.13 -48.36
C SER A 115 -19.43 -16.67 -48.10
N SER A 116 -20.28 -16.41 -47.11
CA SER A 116 -20.74 -15.07 -46.73
C SER A 116 -20.22 -14.62 -45.36
N GLU A 117 -20.08 -13.31 -45.16
CA GLU A 117 -19.68 -12.72 -43.88
C GLU A 117 -20.64 -13.12 -42.74
N ALA A 118 -21.93 -13.30 -43.06
CA ALA A 118 -22.94 -13.75 -42.10
C ALA A 118 -22.74 -15.21 -41.68
N GLU A 119 -22.39 -16.11 -42.61
CA GLU A 119 -22.08 -17.51 -42.31
C GLU A 119 -20.84 -17.65 -41.45
N GLN A 120 -19.80 -16.87 -41.74
CA GLN A 120 -18.58 -16.85 -40.92
C GLN A 120 -18.89 -16.35 -39.50
N LEU A 121 -19.72 -15.32 -39.37
CA LEU A 121 -20.13 -14.79 -38.08
C LEU A 121 -20.98 -15.80 -37.28
N LEU A 122 -21.82 -16.58 -37.96
CA LEU A 122 -22.54 -17.71 -37.36
C LEU A 122 -21.62 -18.83 -36.93
N HIS A 123 -20.56 -19.12 -37.69
CA HIS A 123 -19.57 -20.11 -37.30
C HIS A 123 -18.88 -19.72 -35.98
N VAL A 124 -18.46 -18.45 -35.87
CA VAL A 124 -17.86 -17.92 -34.64
C VAL A 124 -18.88 -17.90 -33.49
N ALA A 125 -20.16 -17.58 -33.75
CA ALA A 125 -21.21 -17.63 -32.75
C ALA A 125 -21.45 -19.05 -32.21
N ARG A 126 -21.41 -20.06 -33.07
CA ARG A 126 -21.49 -21.47 -32.67
C ARG A 126 -20.27 -21.89 -31.85
N ALA A 127 -19.07 -21.44 -32.21
CA ALA A 127 -17.87 -21.69 -31.40
C ALA A 127 -18.00 -21.05 -30.01
N TYR A 128 -18.42 -19.79 -29.92
CA TYR A 128 -18.66 -19.09 -28.65
C TYR A 128 -19.69 -19.83 -27.78
N TRP A 129 -20.80 -20.28 -28.37
CA TRP A 129 -21.81 -21.05 -27.65
C TRP A 129 -21.29 -22.40 -27.15
N LYS A 130 -20.46 -23.11 -27.93
CA LYS A 130 -19.81 -24.35 -27.47
C LYS A 130 -18.86 -24.12 -26.30
N THR A 131 -18.15 -22.99 -26.28
CA THR A 131 -17.19 -22.68 -25.22
C THR A 131 -17.86 -22.19 -23.94
N TYR A 132 -18.87 -21.33 -24.04
CA TYR A 132 -19.46 -20.63 -22.88
C TYR A 132 -20.92 -20.97 -22.59
N GLY A 133 -21.56 -21.81 -23.40
CA GLY A 133 -22.96 -22.24 -23.22
C GLY A 133 -24.02 -21.18 -23.48
N GLN A 134 -23.64 -19.95 -23.87
CA GLN A 134 -24.56 -18.84 -24.13
C GLN A 134 -24.55 -18.44 -25.60
N TRP A 135 -25.74 -18.28 -26.18
CA TRP A 135 -25.88 -17.78 -27.54
C TRP A 135 -25.73 -16.24 -27.55
N PRO A 136 -24.88 -15.67 -28.42
CA PRO A 136 -24.67 -14.23 -28.43
C PRO A 136 -25.91 -13.50 -28.94
N GLN A 137 -26.30 -12.42 -28.28
CA GLN A 137 -27.40 -11.55 -28.71
C GLN A 137 -26.88 -10.37 -29.52
N ALA A 138 -27.50 -10.07 -30.66
CA ALA A 138 -27.13 -8.93 -31.51
C ALA A 138 -27.27 -7.56 -30.81
N THR A 139 -28.05 -7.51 -29.73
CA THR A 139 -28.29 -6.32 -28.92
C THR A 139 -27.90 -6.64 -27.47
N PRO A 140 -27.03 -5.85 -26.81
CA PRO A 140 -26.46 -4.56 -27.24
C PRO A 140 -25.26 -4.68 -28.19
N VAL A 141 -25.19 -3.77 -29.18
CA VAL A 141 -24.14 -3.71 -30.22
C VAL A 141 -22.71 -3.62 -29.64
N ARG A 142 -22.55 -3.02 -28.46
CA ARG A 142 -21.24 -2.93 -27.79
C ARG A 142 -20.67 -4.31 -27.44
N GLN A 143 -21.52 -5.27 -27.05
CA GLN A 143 -21.12 -6.62 -26.65
C GLN A 143 -21.04 -7.57 -27.84
N PHE A 144 -21.88 -7.37 -28.86
CA PHE A 144 -21.91 -8.21 -30.05
C PHE A 144 -20.89 -7.79 -31.13
N GLY A 145 -20.66 -6.48 -31.28
CA GLY A 145 -19.86 -5.91 -32.36
C GLY A 145 -20.70 -5.54 -33.58
N ARG A 146 -20.03 -5.20 -34.68
CA ARG A 146 -20.70 -4.80 -35.93
C ARG A 146 -21.22 -6.02 -36.68
N LEU A 147 -22.50 -5.96 -37.07
CA LEU A 147 -23.14 -6.90 -37.98
C LEU A 147 -22.69 -6.65 -39.44
N PRO A 148 -22.76 -7.68 -40.31
CA PRO A 148 -22.52 -7.53 -41.75
C PRO A 148 -23.44 -6.48 -42.37
N LYS A 149 -22.99 -5.82 -43.44
CA LYS A 149 -23.78 -4.79 -44.12
C LYS A 149 -25.13 -5.34 -44.59
N GLY A 150 -26.21 -4.67 -44.20
CA GLY A 150 -27.58 -5.06 -44.56
C GLY A 150 -28.25 -6.05 -43.61
N MET A 151 -27.55 -6.55 -42.59
CA MET A 151 -28.14 -7.42 -41.57
C MET A 151 -28.66 -6.58 -40.39
N LEU A 152 -29.97 -6.64 -40.14
CA LEU A 152 -30.58 -6.00 -38.98
C LEU A 152 -30.38 -6.87 -37.72
N PRO A 153 -30.27 -6.28 -36.51
CA PRO A 153 -30.18 -7.06 -35.27
C PRO A 153 -31.31 -8.08 -35.09
N GLU A 154 -32.50 -7.77 -35.58
CA GLU A 154 -33.69 -8.65 -35.52
C GLU A 154 -33.57 -9.89 -36.41
N SER A 155 -32.75 -9.83 -37.47
CA SER A 155 -32.50 -10.97 -38.36
C SER A 155 -31.47 -11.94 -37.80
N TRP A 156 -30.87 -11.62 -36.65
CA TRP A 156 -29.95 -12.51 -35.97
C TRP A 156 -30.72 -13.72 -35.39
N PRO A 157 -30.29 -14.96 -35.64
CA PRO A 157 -30.96 -16.12 -35.10
C PRO A 157 -30.97 -16.10 -33.58
N THR A 158 -32.09 -16.51 -32.99
CA THR A 158 -32.29 -16.55 -31.54
C THR A 158 -31.67 -17.78 -30.89
N ASN A 159 -31.37 -18.83 -31.67
CA ASN A 159 -30.82 -20.09 -31.18
C ASN A 159 -29.72 -20.65 -32.10
N PRO A 160 -28.79 -21.46 -31.54
CA PRO A 160 -27.84 -22.26 -32.30
C PRO A 160 -28.56 -23.40 -33.02
N VAL A 161 -29.03 -23.18 -34.26
CA VAL A 161 -29.49 -24.26 -35.15
C VAL A 161 -28.29 -25.06 -35.66
#